data_AF-A0A848WW58-F1
#
_entry.id   AF-A0A848WW58-F1
#
_cell.length_a   1.000
_cell.length_b   1.000
_cell.length_c   1.000
_cell.angle_alpha   90.00
_cell.angle_beta   90.00
_cell.angle_gamma   90.00
#
_symmetry.space_group_name_H-M   'P 1'
#
loop_
_entity.id
_entity.type
_entity.pdbx_description
1 polymer ?
#
loop_
_entity_poly.entity_id
_entity_poly.type
_entity_poly.pdbx_seq_one_letter_code
_entity_poly.pdbx_strand_id
1 'polypeptide(L)'
;MTAIFAQAPPAAGEVSAAPIYVLICYLALLLGLALFSGKLFRGTSKDYFVASHSIGPFMLLMSVFGTTMTAFALVGSTGKAFQKGVGTYGLMASSSGLIHAACFFLIGIKVWSIAKRHGYVTQIQFFRNRFESSGLGYILFPCLVLLVIPYLLIGVIGSYRVLGGKGSAGMFPNLFPEVTNAAGEIVHMGGAIPEWLIGLVICSVVLAYIFAGGSRAAAWANTFQTIVFMAMGVLAFFLISKALGGLNAAIEQANAAHLVRTRSEMEVGGKFTREVGIPPLQFLT
;
A
#
# COMPACT_ATOMS: atom_id res chain seq x y z
N MET A 1 9.10 -17.59 26.33
CA MET A 1 8.30 -17.10 25.18
C MET A 1 7.68 -15.71 25.43
N THR A 2 7.97 -15.05 26.55
CA THR A 2 7.34 -13.79 27.00
C THR A 2 8.17 -12.53 26.72
N ALA A 3 9.37 -12.65 26.15
CA ALA A 3 10.34 -11.55 26.05
C ALA A 3 10.40 -10.84 24.69
N ILE A 4 9.76 -11.36 23.62
CA ILE A 4 9.83 -10.75 22.28
C ILE A 4 8.68 -9.75 22.05
N PHE A 5 7.57 -9.87 22.78
CA PHE A 5 6.36 -9.06 22.55
C PHE A 5 6.07 -8.05 23.66
N ALA A 6 6.91 -7.99 24.70
CA ALA A 6 6.89 -6.97 25.73
C ALA A 6 8.05 -6.00 25.53
N GLN A 7 8.22 -5.46 24.32
CA GLN A 7 8.87 -4.16 24.23
C GLN A 7 7.86 -3.15 24.77
N ALA A 8 8.05 -2.77 26.03
CA ALA A 8 7.59 -1.50 26.54
C ALA A 8 7.87 -0.41 25.47
N PRO A 9 7.01 0.62 25.33
CA PRO A 9 7.36 1.77 24.50
C PRO A 9 8.80 2.15 24.86
N PRO A 10 9.70 2.28 23.88
CA PRO A 10 11.09 2.57 24.19
C PRO A 10 11.09 3.74 25.16
N ALA A 11 11.69 3.54 26.33
CA ALA A 11 12.00 4.63 27.26
C ALA A 11 12.62 5.74 26.41
N ALA A 12 12.24 6.99 26.67
CA ALA A 12 12.59 8.20 25.90
C ALA A 12 14.10 8.32 25.62
N GLY A 13 14.61 7.49 24.72
CA GLY A 13 15.86 7.64 24.03
C GLY A 13 15.61 8.64 22.91
N GLU A 14 16.67 9.37 22.56
CA GLU A 14 16.64 10.37 21.49
C GLU A 14 15.85 9.85 20.30
N VAL A 15 14.70 10.49 20.04
CA VAL A 15 13.84 10.09 18.94
C VAL A 15 14.62 10.33 17.65
N SER A 16 15.10 9.26 17.04
CA SER A 16 15.99 9.35 15.89
C SER A 16 15.25 9.92 14.69
N ALA A 17 15.68 11.09 14.21
CA ALA A 17 15.12 11.74 13.02
C ALA A 17 15.46 11.04 11.69
N ALA A 18 16.29 9.99 11.73
CA ALA A 18 16.75 9.27 10.54
C ALA A 18 15.63 8.77 9.61
N PRO A 19 14.51 8.19 10.09
CA PRO A 19 13.43 7.73 9.21
C PRO A 19 12.77 8.85 8.40
N ILE A 20 12.68 10.06 8.97
CA ILE A 20 12.11 11.23 8.27
C ILE A 20 13.04 11.70 7.16
N TYR A 21 14.35 11.79 7.42
CA TYR A 21 15.30 12.19 6.39
C TYR A 21 15.32 11.20 5.23
N VAL A 22 15.24 9.90 5.51
CA VAL A 22 15.10 8.86 4.48
C VAL A 22 13.82 9.05 3.68
N LEU A 23 12.68 9.34 4.33
CA LEU A 23 11.41 9.57 3.66
C LEU A 23 11.43 10.83 2.79
N ILE A 24 11.99 11.94 3.28
CA ILE A 24 12.13 13.19 2.53
C ILE A 24 13.00 12.95 1.29
N CYS A 25 14.15 12.27 1.47
CA CYS A 25 15.02 11.90 0.36
C CYS A 25 14.29 11.03 -0.66
N TYR A 26 13.55 10.02 -0.21
CA TYR A 26 12.75 9.15 -1.08
C TYR A 26 11.69 9.92 -1.87
N LEU A 27 10.91 10.81 -1.23
CA LEU A 27 9.88 11.61 -1.90
C LEU A 27 10.51 12.62 -2.87
N ALA A 28 11.65 13.22 -2.52
CA ALA A 28 12.39 14.12 -3.39
C ALA A 28 12.94 13.39 -4.63
N LEU A 29 13.51 12.20 -4.45
CA LEU A 29 13.98 11.36 -5.56
C LEU A 29 12.83 10.91 -6.45
N LEU A 30 11.70 10.49 -5.86
CA LEU A 30 10.49 10.11 -6.58
C LEU A 30 9.97 11.27 -7.44
N LEU A 31 9.82 12.45 -6.83
CA LEU A 31 9.35 13.65 -7.52
C LEU A 31 10.36 14.07 -8.60
N GLY A 32 11.65 14.06 -8.30
CA GLY A 32 12.72 14.41 -9.24
C GLY A 32 12.74 13.51 -10.47
N LEU A 33 12.71 12.18 -10.28
CA LEU A 33 12.64 11.20 -11.37
C LEU A 33 11.38 11.37 -12.21
N ALA A 34 10.23 11.58 -11.57
CA ALA A 34 8.95 11.67 -12.26
C ALA A 34 8.80 13.01 -13.02
N LEU A 35 9.29 14.13 -12.47
CA LEU A 35 9.36 15.42 -13.16
C LEU A 35 10.40 15.39 -14.30
N PHE A 36 11.53 14.71 -14.13
CA PHE A 36 12.51 14.53 -15.19
C PHE A 36 11.93 13.74 -16.37
N SER A 37 11.16 12.69 -16.09
CA SER A 37 10.38 11.96 -17.10
C SER A 37 9.39 12.87 -17.86
N GLY A 38 8.80 13.86 -17.16
CA GLY A 38 7.97 14.90 -17.75
C GLY A 38 8.67 15.75 -18.82
N LYS A 39 10.00 15.92 -18.76
CA LYS A 39 10.74 16.61 -19.84
C LYS A 39 10.82 15.81 -21.13
N LEU A 40 10.59 14.50 -21.08
CA LEU A 40 10.50 13.68 -22.30
C LEU A 40 9.08 13.72 -22.91
N PHE A 41 8.10 14.35 -22.24
CA PHE A 41 6.72 14.40 -22.67
C PHE A 41 6.57 15.12 -24.01
N ARG A 42 5.83 14.51 -24.94
CA ARG A 42 5.62 15.02 -26.31
C ARG A 42 4.40 15.93 -26.47
N GLY A 43 3.71 16.27 -25.37
CA GLY A 43 2.61 17.26 -25.40
C GLY A 43 1.28 16.76 -26.00
N THR A 44 1.16 15.47 -26.34
CA THR A 44 -0.06 14.94 -26.98
C THR A 44 -0.94 14.16 -26.00
N SER A 45 -2.27 14.16 -26.20
CA SER A 45 -3.20 13.42 -25.35
C SER A 45 -2.92 11.91 -25.34
N LYS A 46 -2.45 11.34 -26.46
CA LYS A 46 -2.02 9.94 -26.54
C LYS A 46 -0.78 9.66 -25.70
N ASP A 47 0.13 10.62 -25.59
CA ASP A 47 1.30 10.51 -24.71
C ASP A 47 0.90 10.66 -23.24
N TYR A 48 -0.11 11.49 -22.94
CA TYR A 48 -0.60 11.64 -21.57
C TYR A 48 -1.23 10.34 -21.04
N PHE A 49 -2.10 9.71 -21.83
CA PHE A 49 -2.84 8.52 -21.37
C PHE A 49 -2.11 7.19 -21.55
N VAL A 50 -1.28 7.05 -22.59
CA VAL A 50 -0.69 5.76 -22.98
C VAL A 50 0.82 5.85 -23.20
N ALA A 51 1.46 6.98 -22.90
CA ALA A 51 2.88 7.23 -23.15
C ALA A 51 3.29 6.87 -24.59
N SER A 52 2.38 7.06 -25.56
CA SER A 52 2.56 6.66 -26.97
C SER A 52 3.02 5.20 -27.16
N HIS A 53 2.65 4.29 -26.25
CA HIS A 53 3.14 2.89 -26.23
C HIS A 53 4.67 2.75 -26.19
N SER A 54 5.40 3.77 -25.73
CA SER A 54 6.87 3.75 -25.68
C SER A 54 7.43 3.20 -24.36
N ILE A 55 6.57 2.75 -23.43
CA ILE A 55 7.00 2.16 -22.16
C ILE A 55 7.59 0.78 -22.45
N GLY A 56 8.87 0.60 -22.12
CA GLY A 56 9.58 -0.67 -22.33
C GLY A 56 8.99 -1.82 -21.50
N PRO A 57 9.20 -3.09 -21.91
CA PRO A 57 8.61 -4.27 -21.26
C PRO A 57 8.94 -4.37 -19.76
N PHE A 58 10.16 -4.01 -19.37
CA PHE A 58 10.60 -4.02 -17.97
C PHE A 58 9.82 -3.02 -17.12
N MET A 59 9.72 -1.76 -17.54
CA MET A 59 8.96 -0.74 -16.80
C MET A 59 7.47 -1.08 -16.73
N LEU A 60 6.93 -1.70 -17.79
CA LEU A 60 5.55 -2.13 -17.84
C LEU A 60 5.30 -3.26 -16.83
N LEU A 61 6.21 -4.24 -16.75
CA LEU A 61 6.18 -5.28 -15.73
C LEU A 61 6.28 -4.69 -14.31
N MET A 62 7.24 -3.80 -14.07
CA MET A 62 7.42 -3.16 -12.77
C MET A 62 6.22 -2.28 -12.37
N SER A 63 5.56 -1.67 -13.34
CA SER A 63 4.33 -0.89 -13.11
C SER A 63 3.15 -1.78 -12.77
N VAL A 64 2.94 -2.86 -13.51
CA VAL A 64 1.88 -3.83 -13.23
C VAL A 64 2.10 -4.49 -11.87
N PHE A 65 3.33 -4.92 -11.57
CA PHE A 65 3.69 -5.49 -10.28
C PHE A 65 3.56 -4.48 -9.14
N GLY A 66 4.06 -3.25 -9.30
CA GLY A 66 3.95 -2.20 -8.28
C GLY A 66 2.50 -1.85 -7.94
N THR A 67 1.63 -1.85 -8.96
CA THR A 67 0.20 -1.55 -8.78
C THR A 67 -0.52 -2.62 -7.94
N THR A 68 -0.03 -3.87 -7.90
CA THR A 68 -0.63 -4.89 -7.02
C THR A 68 -0.14 -4.79 -5.58
N MET A 69 1.03 -4.18 -5.35
CA MET A 69 1.64 -3.98 -4.03
C MET A 69 1.08 -2.76 -3.29
N THR A 70 -0.19 -2.84 -2.93
CA THR A 70 -0.93 -1.72 -2.31
C THR A 70 -0.83 -1.71 -0.79
N ALA A 71 -1.21 -0.57 -0.18
CA ALA A 71 -1.39 -0.45 1.26
C ALA A 71 -2.32 -1.53 1.85
N PHE A 72 -3.35 -1.95 1.10
CA PHE A 72 -4.22 -3.04 1.48
C PHE A 72 -3.47 -4.38 1.56
N ALA A 73 -2.68 -4.68 0.51
CA ALA A 73 -1.89 -5.90 0.45
C ALA A 73 -0.80 -5.93 1.54
N LEU A 74 -0.19 -4.79 1.88
CA LEU A 74 0.92 -4.74 2.83
C LEU A 74 0.48 -4.55 4.28
N VAL A 75 -0.27 -3.48 4.58
CA VAL A 75 -0.69 -3.14 5.94
C VAL A 75 -1.95 -3.91 6.34
N GLY A 76 -2.88 -4.07 5.39
CA GLY A 76 -4.13 -4.79 5.63
C GLY A 76 -3.92 -6.29 5.88
N SER A 77 -3.17 -6.97 5.00
CA SER A 77 -2.95 -8.42 5.12
C SER A 77 -2.12 -8.78 6.36
N THR A 78 -1.08 -8.00 6.69
CA THR A 78 -0.24 -8.22 7.86
C THR A 78 -1.01 -7.96 9.16
N GLY A 79 -1.82 -6.90 9.22
CA GLY A 79 -2.70 -6.63 10.36
C GLY A 79 -3.76 -7.71 10.56
N LYS A 80 -4.30 -8.27 9.47
CA LYS A 80 -5.26 -9.38 9.52
C LYS A 80 -4.60 -10.68 9.92
N ALA A 81 -3.39 -10.96 9.43
CA ALA A 81 -2.58 -12.11 9.84
C ALA A 81 -2.21 -12.03 11.33
N PHE A 82 -1.92 -10.84 11.86
CA PHE A 82 -1.74 -10.66 13.30
C PHE A 82 -3.00 -11.03 14.09
N GLN A 83 -4.19 -10.65 13.61
CA GLN A 83 -5.43 -10.95 14.32
C GLN A 83 -5.86 -12.42 14.21
N LYS A 84 -5.65 -13.03 13.05
CA LYS A 84 -6.27 -14.31 12.68
C LYS A 84 -5.29 -15.48 12.57
N GLY A 85 -3.98 -15.22 12.54
CA GLY A 85 -2.93 -16.22 12.34
C GLY A 85 -2.35 -16.20 10.91
N VAL A 86 -1.24 -16.93 10.73
CA VAL A 86 -0.47 -16.93 9.47
C VAL A 86 -1.24 -17.55 8.30
N GLY A 87 -2.23 -18.41 8.57
CA GLY A 87 -3.08 -19.00 7.54
C GLY A 87 -3.87 -17.96 6.73
N THR A 88 -4.16 -16.78 7.31
CA THR A 88 -4.78 -15.67 6.56
C THR A 88 -3.86 -15.17 5.45
N TYR A 89 -2.55 -15.12 5.70
CA TYR A 89 -1.57 -14.73 4.70
C TYR A 89 -1.49 -15.79 3.61
N GLY A 90 -1.48 -17.08 3.96
CA GLY A 90 -1.53 -18.18 3.00
C GLY A 90 -2.76 -18.11 2.09
N LEU A 91 -3.95 -17.88 2.66
CA LEU A 91 -5.20 -17.78 1.89
C LEU A 91 -5.23 -16.53 1.00
N MET A 92 -4.88 -15.36 1.53
CA MET A 92 -4.89 -14.10 0.77
C MET A 92 -3.79 -14.05 -0.30
N ALA A 93 -2.59 -14.52 -0.01
CA ALA A 93 -1.49 -14.56 -0.97
C ALA A 93 -1.74 -15.59 -2.08
N SER A 94 -2.21 -16.80 -1.73
CA SER A 94 -2.48 -17.86 -2.72
C SER A 94 -3.65 -17.49 -3.64
N SER A 95 -4.77 -17.01 -3.07
CA SER A 95 -5.91 -16.56 -3.88
C SER A 95 -5.52 -15.38 -4.77
N SER A 96 -4.79 -14.39 -4.24
CA SER A 96 -4.32 -13.26 -5.03
C SER A 96 -3.40 -13.69 -6.17
N GLY A 97 -2.40 -14.54 -5.91
CA GLY A 97 -1.46 -15.00 -6.93
C GLY A 97 -2.13 -15.78 -8.06
N LEU A 98 -3.04 -16.71 -7.72
CA LEU A 98 -3.75 -17.53 -8.71
C LEU A 98 -4.81 -16.74 -9.47
N ILE A 99 -5.65 -15.97 -8.77
CA ILE A 99 -6.75 -15.23 -9.40
C ILE A 99 -6.22 -14.11 -10.27
N HIS A 100 -5.19 -13.34 -9.84
CA HIS A 100 -4.62 -12.30 -10.69
C HIS A 100 -4.01 -12.88 -11.97
N ALA A 101 -3.25 -13.98 -11.86
CA ALA A 101 -2.70 -14.66 -13.03
C ALA A 101 -3.82 -15.14 -13.96
N ALA A 102 -4.84 -15.82 -13.42
CA ALA A 102 -5.98 -16.30 -14.20
C ALA A 102 -6.70 -15.15 -14.92
N CYS A 103 -7.02 -14.07 -14.21
CA CYS A 103 -7.65 -12.89 -14.81
C CYS A 103 -6.77 -12.25 -15.90
N PHE A 104 -5.45 -12.15 -15.67
CA PHE A 104 -4.51 -11.58 -16.63
C PHE A 104 -4.45 -12.39 -17.93
N PHE A 105 -4.30 -13.71 -17.83
CA PHE A 105 -4.19 -14.59 -19.00
C PHE A 105 -5.53 -14.85 -19.70
N LEU A 106 -6.61 -15.06 -18.94
CA LEU A 106 -7.92 -15.42 -19.50
C LEU A 106 -8.70 -14.21 -20.04
N ILE A 107 -8.63 -13.07 -19.35
CA ILE A 107 -9.40 -11.87 -19.66
C ILE A 107 -8.50 -10.77 -20.21
N GLY A 108 -7.39 -10.48 -19.53
CA GLY A 108 -6.48 -9.37 -19.85
C GLY A 108 -5.95 -9.42 -21.28
N ILE A 109 -5.39 -10.56 -21.71
CA ILE A 109 -4.85 -10.74 -23.07
C ILE A 109 -5.92 -10.55 -24.15
N LYS A 110 -7.15 -11.06 -23.92
CA LYS A 110 -8.26 -10.95 -24.87
C LYS A 110 -8.72 -9.50 -25.01
N VAL A 111 -8.94 -8.82 -23.89
CA VAL A 111 -9.35 -7.40 -23.88
C VAL A 111 -8.26 -6.52 -24.49
N TRP A 112 -6.99 -6.79 -24.19
CA TRP A 112 -5.85 -6.08 -24.79
C TRP A 112 -5.80 -6.22 -26.31
N SER A 113 -6.02 -7.42 -26.84
CA SER A 113 -6.06 -7.67 -28.28
C SER A 113 -7.18 -6.85 -28.96
N ILE A 114 -8.37 -6.80 -28.36
CA ILE A 114 -9.50 -6.00 -28.89
C ILE A 114 -9.21 -4.51 -28.81
N ALA A 115 -8.68 -4.04 -27.67
CA ALA A 115 -8.32 -2.64 -27.46
C ALA A 115 -7.26 -2.16 -28.46
N LYS A 116 -6.26 -3.01 -28.77
CA LYS A 116 -5.22 -2.70 -29.75
C LYS A 116 -5.78 -2.58 -31.18
N ARG A 117 -6.76 -3.41 -31.55
CA ARG A 117 -7.39 -3.35 -32.88
C ARG A 117 -8.28 -2.12 -33.08
N HIS A 118 -9.00 -1.70 -32.04
CA HIS A 118 -9.99 -0.61 -32.13
C HIS A 118 -9.48 0.73 -31.57
N GLY A 119 -8.25 0.77 -31.03
CA GLY A 119 -7.67 1.98 -30.45
C GLY A 119 -8.34 2.43 -29.14
N TYR A 120 -8.90 1.50 -28.35
CA TYR A 120 -9.53 1.84 -27.08
C TYR A 120 -8.50 2.26 -26.04
N VAL A 121 -8.74 3.40 -25.41
CA VAL A 121 -7.89 3.96 -24.35
C VAL A 121 -8.53 3.78 -22.98
N THR A 122 -9.87 3.77 -22.91
CA THR A 122 -10.61 3.60 -21.65
C THR A 122 -11.44 2.33 -21.63
N GLN A 123 -11.67 1.78 -20.43
CA GLN A 123 -12.56 0.62 -20.25
C GLN A 123 -13.99 0.95 -20.71
N ILE A 124 -14.42 2.20 -20.52
CA ILE A 124 -15.75 2.68 -20.89
C ILE A 124 -15.95 2.63 -22.42
N GLN A 125 -14.93 2.99 -23.21
CA GLN A 125 -15.00 2.89 -24.67
C GLN A 125 -15.20 1.44 -25.13
N PHE A 126 -14.50 0.50 -24.50
CA PHE A 126 -14.68 -0.92 -24.79
C PHE A 126 -16.12 -1.37 -24.53
N PHE A 127 -16.70 -1.06 -23.37
CA PHE A 127 -18.07 -1.44 -23.04
C PHE A 127 -19.11 -0.72 -23.89
N ARG A 128 -18.93 0.58 -24.15
CA ARG A 128 -19.82 1.36 -25.00
C ARG A 128 -19.91 0.78 -26.41
N ASN A 129 -18.77 0.46 -27.03
CA ASN A 129 -18.76 -0.10 -28.37
C ASN A 129 -19.18 -1.57 -28.40
N ARG A 130 -18.90 -2.35 -27.34
CA ARG A 130 -19.31 -3.75 -27.26
C ARG A 130 -20.82 -3.94 -27.16
N PHE A 131 -21.52 -2.99 -26.55
CA PHE A 131 -22.97 -3.00 -26.33
C PHE A 131 -23.73 -1.96 -27.17
N GLU A 132 -23.03 -1.23 -28.04
CA GLU A 132 -23.56 -0.16 -28.90
C GLU A 132 -24.44 0.87 -28.15
N SER A 133 -24.20 1.05 -26.84
CA SER A 133 -25.05 1.86 -25.97
C SER A 133 -24.24 2.97 -25.29
N SER A 134 -24.58 4.22 -25.61
CA SER A 134 -24.01 5.40 -24.95
C SER A 134 -24.49 5.54 -23.50
N GLY A 135 -25.70 5.04 -23.19
CA GLY A 135 -26.25 5.05 -21.82
C GLY A 135 -25.41 4.21 -20.85
N LEU A 136 -24.92 3.06 -21.29
CA LEU A 136 -24.02 2.23 -20.48
C LEU A 136 -22.72 2.97 -20.12
N GLY A 137 -22.20 3.77 -21.05
CA GLY A 137 -21.01 4.60 -20.79
C GLY A 137 -21.24 5.66 -19.72
N TYR A 138 -22.40 6.33 -19.75
CA TYR A 138 -22.76 7.34 -18.75
C TYR A 138 -22.99 6.77 -17.35
N ILE A 139 -23.38 5.51 -17.22
CA ILE A 139 -23.51 4.81 -15.93
C ILE A 139 -22.15 4.28 -15.45
N LEU A 140 -21.35 3.70 -16.36
CA LEU A 140 -20.05 3.14 -16.00
C LEU A 140 -19.05 4.21 -15.56
N PHE A 141 -19.08 5.40 -16.16
CA PHE A 141 -18.17 6.48 -15.79
C PHE A 141 -18.24 6.86 -14.29
N PRO A 142 -19.40 7.28 -13.72
CA PRO A 142 -19.50 7.63 -12.31
C PRO A 142 -19.26 6.41 -11.41
N CYS A 143 -19.69 5.21 -11.82
CA CYS A 143 -19.43 3.99 -11.06
C CYS A 143 -17.92 3.73 -10.90
N LEU A 144 -17.14 3.83 -11.99
CA LEU A 144 -15.68 3.66 -11.94
C LEU A 144 -15.00 4.77 -11.13
N VAL A 145 -15.45 6.03 -11.28
CA VAL A 145 -14.90 7.15 -10.49
C VAL A 145 -15.16 6.94 -9.00
N LEU A 146 -16.39 6.57 -8.64
CA LEU A 146 -16.77 6.29 -7.25
C LEU A 146 -16.03 5.09 -6.67
N LEU A 147 -15.68 4.08 -7.47
CA LEU A 147 -14.86 2.95 -7.05
C LEU A 147 -13.41 3.35 -6.76
N VAL A 148 -12.86 4.30 -7.52
CA VAL A 148 -11.47 4.75 -7.37
C VAL A 148 -11.26 5.55 -6.08
N ILE A 149 -12.25 6.35 -5.64
CA ILE A 149 -12.16 7.16 -4.41
C ILE A 149 -11.79 6.32 -3.17
N PRO A 150 -12.56 5.29 -2.76
CA PRO A 150 -12.22 4.50 -1.58
C PRO A 150 -10.90 3.74 -1.76
N TYR A 151 -10.57 3.34 -3.00
CA TYR A 151 -9.30 2.69 -3.29
C TYR A 151 -8.10 3.62 -3.02
N LEU A 152 -8.16 4.88 -3.48
CA LEU A 152 -7.14 5.89 -3.19
C LEU A 152 -7.07 6.22 -1.69
N LEU A 153 -8.22 6.33 -1.02
CA LEU A 153 -8.27 6.58 0.42
C LEU A 153 -7.57 5.47 1.21
N ILE A 154 -7.73 4.20 0.85
CA ILE A 154 -7.00 3.10 1.50
C ILE A 154 -5.48 3.27 1.39
N GLY A 155 -4.98 3.78 0.25
CA GLY A 155 -3.57 4.09 0.06
C GLY A 155 -3.06 5.17 1.02
N VAL A 156 -3.82 6.27 1.14
CA VAL A 156 -3.50 7.37 2.07
C VAL A 156 -3.57 6.89 3.53
N ILE A 157 -4.60 6.12 3.88
CA ILE A 157 -4.80 5.54 5.21
C ILE A 157 -3.66 4.63 5.62
N GLY A 158 -3.19 3.77 4.71
CA GLY A 158 -2.03 2.93 4.99
C GLY A 158 -0.78 3.75 5.32
N SER A 159 -0.60 4.88 4.64
CA SER A 159 0.60 5.72 4.78
C SER A 159 0.66 6.41 6.15
N TYR A 160 -0.41 7.07 6.58
CA TYR A 160 -0.41 7.76 7.88
C TYR A 160 -0.52 6.79 9.06
N ARG A 161 -1.08 5.58 8.89
CA ARG A 161 -1.05 4.55 9.95
C ARG A 161 0.35 4.06 10.28
N VAL A 162 1.25 4.07 9.29
CA VAL A 162 2.66 3.68 9.47
C VAL A 162 3.47 4.86 10.01
N LEU A 163 3.30 6.06 9.43
CA LEU A 163 4.14 7.23 9.75
C LEU A 163 3.63 8.09 10.92
N GLY A 164 2.33 8.09 11.20
CA GLY A 164 1.69 8.92 12.22
C GLY A 164 2.02 8.46 13.64
N GLY A 165 1.00 8.28 14.47
CA GLY A 165 1.13 8.27 15.94
C GLY A 165 2.13 7.31 16.58
N LYS A 166 2.56 6.22 15.92
CA LYS A 166 3.64 5.36 16.44
C LYS A 166 4.97 5.54 15.71
N GLY A 167 4.94 5.96 14.45
CA GLY A 167 6.14 6.13 13.62
C GLY A 167 6.85 7.46 13.84
N SER A 168 6.11 8.48 14.30
CA SER A 168 6.67 9.82 14.56
C SER A 168 6.45 10.34 15.99
N ALA A 169 5.95 9.50 16.91
CA ALA A 169 5.81 9.87 18.32
C ALA A 169 7.13 10.44 18.88
N GLY A 170 7.05 11.59 19.55
CA GLY A 170 8.19 12.26 20.18
C GLY A 170 9.15 12.99 19.23
N MET A 171 8.92 13.00 17.91
CA MET A 171 9.84 13.63 16.95
C MET A 171 9.75 15.16 16.93
N PHE A 172 8.54 15.72 17.10
CA PHE A 172 8.28 17.14 17.02
C PHE A 172 7.48 17.66 18.23
N PRO A 173 7.98 17.48 19.46
CA PRO A 173 7.25 17.85 20.68
C PRO A 173 6.90 19.35 20.73
N ASN A 174 7.71 20.21 20.09
CA ASN A 174 7.48 21.66 20.05
C ASN A 174 6.54 22.11 18.91
N LEU A 175 6.46 21.36 17.81
CA LEU A 175 5.61 21.72 16.65
C LEU A 175 4.21 21.09 16.75
N PHE A 176 4.11 19.90 17.37
CA PHE A 176 2.87 19.16 17.54
C PHE A 176 2.72 18.74 19.03
N PRO A 177 2.45 19.71 19.93
CA PRO A 177 2.34 19.44 21.36
C PRO A 177 1.16 18.53 21.71
N GLU A 178 1.26 17.86 22.87
CA GLU A 178 0.14 17.08 23.43
C GLU A 178 -0.98 18.02 23.82
N VAL A 179 -2.17 17.80 23.23
CA VAL A 179 -3.40 18.45 23.67
C VAL A 179 -4.45 17.38 23.90
N THR A 180 -4.89 17.28 25.15
CA THR A 180 -6.00 16.44 25.60
C THR A 180 -7.31 17.12 25.24
N ASN A 181 -8.29 16.38 24.71
CA ASN A 181 -9.65 16.93 24.61
C ASN A 181 -10.25 17.14 26.00
N ALA A 182 -11.38 17.84 26.06
CA ALA A 182 -12.15 18.04 27.29
C ALA A 182 -12.60 16.74 27.98
N ALA A 183 -12.50 15.59 27.29
CA ALA A 183 -12.80 14.25 27.82
C ALA A 183 -11.56 13.50 28.38
N GLY A 184 -10.39 14.13 28.39
CA GLY A 184 -9.16 13.52 28.90
C GLY A 184 -8.53 12.47 27.97
N GLU A 185 -8.97 12.41 26.71
CA GLU A 185 -8.35 11.58 25.68
C GLU A 185 -7.23 12.38 25.00
N ILE A 186 -6.07 11.75 24.79
CA ILE A 186 -4.95 12.36 24.06
C ILE A 186 -5.36 12.52 22.60
N VAL A 187 -5.68 13.75 22.18
CA VAL A 187 -6.13 14.03 20.81
C VAL A 187 -4.97 14.37 19.88
N HIS A 188 -3.81 14.78 20.42
CA HIS A 188 -2.59 14.91 19.61
C HIS A 188 -1.36 14.24 20.23
N MET A 189 -0.66 13.50 19.36
CA MET A 189 0.19 12.35 19.60
C MET A 189 1.62 12.70 20.06
N GLY A 190 1.82 13.41 21.17
CA GLY A 190 3.16 13.47 21.80
C GLY A 190 4.31 13.90 20.89
N GLY A 191 4.10 14.84 19.97
CA GLY A 191 5.11 15.22 18.95
C GLY A 191 5.07 14.44 17.64
N ALA A 192 4.05 13.61 17.37
CA ALA A 192 3.88 12.93 16.08
C ALA A 192 3.28 13.83 15.00
N ILE A 193 3.56 13.49 13.73
CA ILE A 193 3.05 14.23 12.57
C ILE A 193 1.54 13.96 12.44
N PRO A 194 0.69 15.00 12.32
CA PRO A 194 -0.75 14.84 12.12
C PRO A 194 -1.09 14.05 10.84
N GLU A 195 -2.14 13.23 10.91
CA GLU A 195 -2.57 12.36 9.79
C GLU A 195 -2.91 13.16 8.52
N TRP A 196 -3.58 14.31 8.68
CA TRP A 196 -3.95 15.19 7.58
C TRP A 196 -2.73 15.74 6.84
N LEU A 197 -1.64 16.04 7.55
CA LEU A 197 -0.42 16.60 6.97
C LEU A 197 0.33 15.54 6.17
N ILE A 198 0.42 14.31 6.70
CA ILE A 198 0.99 13.17 5.98
C ILE A 198 0.22 12.92 4.69
N GLY A 199 -1.11 12.87 4.78
CA GLY A 199 -1.99 12.69 3.63
C GLY A 199 -1.82 13.81 2.59
N LEU A 200 -1.79 15.07 3.04
CA LEU A 200 -1.62 16.23 2.18
C LEU A 200 -0.29 16.17 1.40
N VAL A 201 0.83 15.89 2.07
CA VAL A 201 2.15 15.83 1.44
C VAL A 201 2.20 14.71 0.40
N ILE A 202 1.74 13.51 0.75
CA ILE A 202 1.75 12.36 -0.18
C ILE A 202 0.86 12.65 -1.39
N CYS A 203 -0.36 13.13 -1.18
CA CYS A 203 -1.26 13.51 -2.27
C CYS A 203 -0.67 14.61 -3.15
N SER A 204 -0.03 15.62 -2.55
CA SER A 204 0.59 16.73 -3.30
C SER A 204 1.73 16.23 -4.18
N VAL A 205 2.61 15.38 -3.66
CA VAL A 205 3.70 14.78 -4.44
C VAL A 205 3.15 13.93 -5.59
N VAL A 206 2.14 13.09 -5.31
CA VAL A 206 1.52 12.22 -6.32
C VAL A 206 0.83 13.03 -7.42
N LEU A 207 0.03 14.02 -7.05
CA LEU A 207 -0.65 14.89 -8.01
C LEU A 207 0.35 15.70 -8.83
N ALA A 208 1.40 16.24 -8.20
CA ALA A 208 2.43 17.02 -8.88
C ALA A 208 3.09 16.23 -10.01
N TYR A 209 3.55 15.00 -9.74
CA TYR A 209 4.21 14.23 -10.78
C TYR A 209 3.25 13.68 -11.84
N ILE A 210 2.01 13.33 -11.47
CA ILE A 210 1.02 12.84 -12.43
C ILE A 210 0.60 13.95 -13.38
N PHE A 211 0.29 15.14 -12.87
CA PHE A 211 -0.09 16.27 -13.73
C PHE A 211 1.05 16.74 -14.62
N ALA A 212 2.30 16.66 -14.13
CA ALA A 212 3.46 17.09 -14.90
C ALA A 212 3.84 16.13 -16.05
N GLY A 213 3.69 14.82 -15.89
CA GLY A 213 4.20 13.86 -16.88
C GLY A 213 3.28 12.69 -17.26
N GLY A 214 2.03 12.69 -16.79
CA GLY A 214 1.00 11.72 -17.17
C GLY A 214 1.40 10.25 -16.93
N SER A 215 0.94 9.37 -17.81
CA SER A 215 1.20 7.92 -17.75
C SER A 215 2.69 7.55 -17.80
N ARG A 216 3.53 8.37 -18.43
CA ARG A 216 4.99 8.14 -18.47
C ARG A 216 5.65 8.44 -17.13
N ALA A 217 5.34 9.57 -16.50
CA ALA A 217 5.81 9.86 -15.15
C ALA A 217 5.32 8.80 -14.17
N ALA A 218 4.07 8.37 -14.28
CA ALA A 218 3.52 7.27 -13.48
C ALA A 218 4.32 5.96 -13.67
N ALA A 219 4.68 5.59 -14.90
CA ALA A 219 5.47 4.37 -15.14
C ALA A 219 6.88 4.42 -14.53
N TRP A 220 7.54 5.58 -14.60
CA TRP A 220 8.85 5.79 -13.96
C TRP A 220 8.75 5.78 -12.43
N ALA A 221 7.76 6.49 -11.87
CA ALA A 221 7.46 6.49 -10.45
C ALA A 221 7.21 5.06 -9.96
N ASN A 222 6.30 4.33 -10.61
CA ASN A 222 5.99 2.95 -10.26
C ASN A 222 7.23 2.03 -10.34
N THR A 223 8.07 2.20 -11.37
CA THR A 223 9.30 1.40 -11.50
C THR A 223 10.24 1.63 -10.33
N PHE A 224 10.50 2.89 -9.98
CA PHE A 224 11.33 3.24 -8.84
C PHE A 224 10.74 2.71 -7.52
N GLN A 225 9.44 2.94 -7.30
CA GLN A 225 8.73 2.48 -6.10
C GLN A 225 8.80 0.95 -5.94
N THR A 226 8.59 0.21 -7.03
CA THR A 226 8.67 -1.25 -7.05
C THR A 226 10.08 -1.75 -6.73
N ILE A 227 11.11 -1.15 -7.31
CA ILE A 227 12.51 -1.53 -7.04
C ILE A 227 12.85 -1.30 -5.58
N VAL A 228 12.53 -0.11 -5.04
CA VAL A 228 12.75 0.21 -3.63
C VAL A 228 11.98 -0.77 -2.73
N PHE A 229 10.73 -1.04 -3.06
CA PHE A 229 9.90 -2.00 -2.31
C PHE A 229 10.52 -3.40 -2.28
N MET A 230 10.96 -3.94 -3.41
CA MET A 230 11.59 -5.26 -3.46
C MET A 230 12.91 -5.30 -2.67
N ALA A 231 13.75 -4.27 -2.81
CA ALA A 231 15.01 -4.17 -2.06
C ALA A 231 14.76 -4.11 -0.54
N MET A 232 13.80 -3.29 -0.11
CA MET A 232 13.41 -3.19 1.30
C MET A 232 12.77 -4.48 1.81
N GLY A 233 12.00 -5.19 0.98
CA GLY A 233 11.42 -6.48 1.33
C GLY A 233 12.48 -7.54 1.60
N VAL A 234 13.51 -7.62 0.74
CA VAL A 234 14.65 -8.54 0.92
C VAL A 234 15.44 -8.16 2.18
N LEU A 235 15.72 -6.87 2.39
CA LEU A 235 16.40 -6.40 3.59
C LEU A 235 15.61 -6.73 4.86
N ALA A 236 14.31 -6.46 4.88
CA ALA A 236 13.43 -6.76 6.00
C ALA A 236 13.43 -8.26 6.32
N PHE A 237 13.39 -9.13 5.30
CA PHE A 237 13.47 -10.57 5.49
C PHE A 237 14.75 -10.98 6.22
N PHE A 238 15.91 -10.48 5.80
CA PHE A 238 17.20 -10.79 6.46
C PHE A 238 17.27 -10.25 7.88
N LEU A 239 16.84 -9.00 8.11
CA LEU A 239 16.87 -8.37 9.43
C LEU A 239 15.96 -9.09 10.42
N ILE A 240 14.73 -9.39 10.01
CA ILE A 240 13.76 -10.10 10.84
C ILE A 240 14.24 -11.52 11.11
N SER A 241 14.73 -12.24 10.09
CA SER A 241 15.28 -13.59 10.27
C SER A 241 16.43 -13.60 11.28
N LYS A 242 17.36 -12.63 11.20
CA LYS A 242 18.45 -12.49 12.17
C LYS A 242 17.93 -12.18 13.58
N ALA A 243 16.97 -11.27 13.71
CA ALA A 243 16.38 -10.90 15.00
C ALA A 243 15.63 -12.07 15.67
N LEU A 244 15.06 -12.99 14.88
CA LEU A 244 14.36 -14.19 15.36
C LEU A 244 15.30 -15.35 15.70
N GLY A 245 16.62 -15.18 15.62
CA GLY A 245 17.61 -16.23 15.91
C GLY A 245 18.00 -17.08 14.69
N GLY A 246 17.70 -16.62 13.47
CA GLY A 246 18.02 -17.28 12.21
C GLY A 246 16.81 -17.88 11.51
N LEU A 247 17.01 -18.37 10.28
CA LEU A 247 15.94 -18.89 9.44
C LEU A 247 15.24 -20.12 10.06
N ASN A 248 16.01 -21.01 10.69
CA ASN A 248 15.46 -22.21 11.32
C ASN A 248 14.54 -21.87 12.50
N ALA A 249 14.94 -20.94 13.36
CA ALA A 249 14.12 -20.49 14.48
C ALA A 249 12.84 -19.75 14.01
N ALA A 250 12.94 -19.00 12.90
CA ALA A 250 11.77 -18.35 12.28
C ALA A 250 10.78 -19.37 11.69
N ILE A 251 11.28 -20.45 11.07
CA ILE A 251 10.45 -21.55 10.53
C ILE A 251 9.81 -22.35 11.67
N GLU A 252 10.54 -22.60 12.75
CA GLU A 252 10.00 -23.31 13.92
C GLU A 252 8.87 -22.53 14.61
N GLN A 253 8.93 -21.19 14.59
CA GLN A 253 7.82 -20.33 15.01
C GLN A 253 6.62 -20.38 14.06
N ALA A 254 6.76 -20.86 12.82
CA ALA A 254 5.68 -21.11 11.87
C ALA A 254 5.07 -22.52 12.05
N ASN A 255 4.94 -22.99 13.30
CA ASN A 255 4.35 -24.28 13.64
C ASN A 255 2.84 -24.32 13.34
N ALA A 256 2.28 -25.52 13.12
CA ALA A 256 0.87 -25.75 12.84
C ALA A 256 -0.08 -25.13 13.88
N ALA A 257 0.36 -25.00 15.13
CA ALA A 257 -0.38 -24.34 16.21
C ALA A 257 -0.57 -22.81 16.02
N HIS A 258 0.19 -22.18 15.12
CA HIS A 258 0.11 -20.75 14.80
C HIS A 258 -0.60 -20.44 13.48
N LEU A 259 -1.08 -21.47 12.77
CA LEU A 259 -1.85 -21.33 11.51
C LEU A 259 -3.14 -20.55 11.72
N VAL A 260 -3.82 -20.78 12.84
CA VAL A 260 -5.04 -20.10 13.27
C VAL A 260 -4.87 -19.68 14.72
N ARG A 261 -5.04 -18.40 15.04
CA ARG A 261 -5.07 -17.98 16.45
C ARG A 261 -6.37 -18.48 17.06
N THR A 262 -6.28 -19.32 18.09
CA THR A 262 -7.41 -19.65 18.97
C THR A 262 -7.89 -18.37 19.64
N ARG A 263 -9.21 -18.21 19.80
CA ARG A 263 -9.82 -17.01 20.40
C ARG A 263 -9.15 -16.72 21.74
N SER A 264 -8.46 -15.59 21.82
CA SER A 264 -7.84 -15.06 23.02
C SER A 264 -8.21 -13.60 23.16
N GLU A 265 -8.51 -13.18 24.38
CA GLU A 265 -8.70 -11.76 24.69
C GLU A 265 -7.32 -11.14 24.81
N MET A 266 -7.02 -10.16 23.95
CA MET A 266 -5.80 -9.38 24.05
C MET A 266 -6.14 -8.05 24.71
N GLU A 267 -5.52 -7.80 25.86
CA GLU A 267 -5.62 -6.52 26.56
C GLU A 267 -4.68 -5.49 25.91
N VAL A 268 -5.26 -4.44 25.33
CA VAL A 268 -4.50 -3.35 24.70
C VAL A 268 -4.56 -2.14 25.63
N GLY A 269 -3.42 -1.80 26.24
CA GLY A 269 -3.27 -0.58 27.05
C GLY A 269 -4.13 -0.53 28.32
N GLY A 270 -4.46 -1.68 28.92
CA GLY A 270 -5.18 -1.75 30.20
C GLY A 270 -6.65 -1.31 30.18
N LYS A 271 -7.24 -1.07 28.99
CA LYS A 271 -8.63 -0.58 28.86
C LYS A 271 -9.46 -1.23 27.75
N PHE A 272 -8.86 -1.94 26.79
CA PHE A 272 -9.58 -2.55 25.67
C PHE A 272 -9.28 -4.04 25.56
N THR A 273 -10.29 -4.89 25.72
CA THR A 273 -10.26 -6.30 25.34
C THR A 273 -10.61 -6.42 23.86
N ARG A 274 -9.65 -6.87 23.04
CA ARG A 274 -9.92 -7.20 21.64
C ARG A 274 -9.96 -8.71 21.48
N GLU A 275 -11.03 -9.24 20.90
CA GLU A 275 -11.05 -10.65 20.51
C GLU A 275 -10.08 -10.88 19.34
N VAL A 276 -9.09 -11.74 19.58
CA VAL A 276 -8.07 -12.11 18.60
C VAL A 276 -8.19 -13.61 18.35
N GLY A 277 -8.51 -14.00 17.11
CA GLY A 277 -8.64 -15.39 16.70
C GLY A 277 -9.89 -15.66 15.86
N ILE A 278 -10.04 -16.91 15.40
CA ILE A 278 -11.22 -17.36 14.63
C ILE A 278 -11.80 -18.60 15.32
N PRO A 279 -13.14 -18.74 15.45
CA PRO A 279 -13.77 -20.00 15.86
C PRO A 279 -13.38 -21.13 14.90
N PRO A 280 -13.11 -22.36 15.38
CA PRO A 280 -12.67 -23.48 14.53
C PRO A 280 -13.59 -23.76 13.33
N LEU A 281 -14.90 -23.51 13.48
CA LEU A 281 -15.91 -23.73 12.45
C LEU A 281 -15.89 -22.72 11.30
N GLN A 282 -15.30 -21.53 11.49
CA GLN A 282 -15.31 -20.45 10.48
C GLN A 282 -14.15 -20.55 9.48
N PHE A 283 -13.23 -21.50 9.66
CA PHE A 283 -12.10 -21.72 8.76
C PHE A 283 -12.44 -22.66 7.58
N LEU A 284 -13.57 -23.38 7.68
CA LEU A 284 -14.04 -24.37 6.71
C LEU A 284 -15.21 -23.86 5.84
N THR A 285 -15.72 -22.66 6.11
CA THR A 285 -16.79 -21.97 5.38
C THR A 285 -16.25 -20.74 4.68
#